data_AF-A0A968WUX5-F1
#
_entry.id   AF-A0A968WUX5-F1
#
_cell.length_a   1.000
_cell.length_b   1.000
_cell.length_c   1.000
_cell.angle_alpha   90.00
_cell.angle_beta   90.00
_cell.angle_gamma   90.00
#
_symmetry.space_group_name_H-M   'P 1'
#
loop_
_entity.id
_entity.type
_entity.pdbx_description
1 polymer ?
#
loop_
_entity_poly.entity_id
_entity_poly.type
_entity_poly.pdbx_seq_one_letter_code
_entity_poly.pdbx_strand_id
1 'polypeptide(L)'
;MKAIASAGFDADLARRGQKYEHRMNAPTPYNALLWRAVVDRGDEFWVGYHSVFESQDKPVRWTIYSKNAAMLGNSASTREVKTLTRFTDGWWIARTNAKGAWLGDMRAPESRIWGSKKGMVDSRLLLAWSIHPTVKKDRLRRIFPDQRNASDYLQRLAQRIIGNHESWEANPRLAGIAGSLPEFLAVEE
;
A
#
# COMPACT_ATOMS: atom_id res chain seq x y z
N MET A 1 -5.42 -19.81 9.84
CA MET A 1 -4.57 -18.59 9.79
C MET A 1 -5.32 -17.39 9.25
N LYS A 2 -5.85 -17.39 8.01
CA LYS A 2 -6.65 -16.28 7.47
C LYS A 2 -7.75 -15.77 8.40
N ALA A 3 -8.59 -16.67 8.91
CA ALA A 3 -9.72 -16.32 9.78
C ALA A 3 -9.29 -15.60 11.08
N ILE A 4 -8.14 -16.00 11.66
CA ILE A 4 -7.60 -15.40 12.88
C ILE A 4 -7.20 -13.94 12.62
N ALA A 5 -6.41 -13.70 11.57
CA ALA A 5 -6.02 -12.35 11.19
C ALA A 5 -7.23 -11.48 10.78
N SER A 6 -8.18 -12.05 10.01
CA SER A 6 -9.44 -11.36 9.66
C SER A 6 -10.18 -10.88 10.91
N ALA A 7 -10.31 -11.76 11.92
CA ALA A 7 -11.02 -11.43 13.15
C ALA A 7 -10.35 -10.27 13.92
N GLY A 8 -9.01 -10.20 13.93
CA GLY A 8 -8.27 -9.07 14.50
C GLY A 8 -8.57 -7.75 13.78
N PHE A 9 -8.56 -7.75 12.44
CA PHE A 9 -8.93 -6.57 11.66
C PHE A 9 -10.40 -6.16 11.87
N ASP A 10 -11.32 -7.12 11.93
CA ASP A 10 -12.76 -6.87 12.17
C ASP A 10 -12.99 -6.26 13.56
N ALA A 11 -12.35 -6.81 14.60
CA ALA A 11 -12.45 -6.30 15.96
C ALA A 11 -11.94 -4.86 16.06
N ASP A 12 -10.81 -4.55 15.42
CA ASP A 12 -10.23 -3.21 15.44
C ASP A 12 -11.13 -2.19 14.71
N LEU A 13 -11.59 -2.51 13.50
CA LEU A 13 -12.47 -1.64 12.72
C LEU A 13 -13.81 -1.40 13.43
N ALA A 14 -14.39 -2.44 14.02
CA ALA A 14 -15.64 -2.34 14.79
C ALA A 14 -15.46 -1.46 16.03
N ARG A 15 -14.37 -1.63 16.78
CA ARG A 15 -14.02 -0.83 17.95
C ARG A 15 -13.87 0.66 17.63
N ARG A 16 -13.34 0.98 16.44
CA ARG A 16 -13.22 2.37 15.94
C ARG A 16 -14.50 2.90 15.27
N GLY A 17 -15.55 2.08 15.13
CA GLY A 17 -16.78 2.45 14.43
C GLY A 17 -16.57 2.77 12.94
N GLN A 18 -15.52 2.24 12.31
CA GLN A 18 -15.17 2.59 10.93
C GLN A 18 -16.00 1.78 9.93
N LYS A 19 -16.76 2.49 9.10
CA LYS A 19 -17.47 1.90 7.96
C LYS A 19 -16.55 1.83 6.75
N TYR A 20 -16.66 0.75 5.99
CA TYR A 20 -15.91 0.52 4.75
C TYR A 20 -16.78 -0.18 3.72
N GLU A 21 -16.46 0.00 2.44
CA GLU A 21 -17.21 -0.59 1.33
C GLU A 21 -16.75 -2.03 1.09
N HIS A 22 -15.43 -2.19 0.96
CA HIS A 22 -14.79 -3.46 0.68
C HIS A 22 -13.51 -3.61 1.49
N ARG A 23 -13.14 -4.87 1.75
CA ARG A 23 -11.86 -5.19 2.37
C ARG A 23 -11.28 -6.43 1.73
N MET A 24 -9.98 -6.40 1.49
CA MET A 24 -9.20 -7.60 1.20
C MET A 24 -8.16 -7.83 2.28
N ASN A 25 -7.75 -9.08 2.40
CA ASN A 25 -6.56 -9.44 3.14
C ASN A 25 -5.79 -10.55 2.45
N ALA A 26 -4.47 -10.44 2.54
CA ALA A 26 -3.53 -11.38 1.98
C ALA A 26 -2.36 -11.55 2.96
N PRO A 27 -1.75 -12.73 3.02
CA PRO A 27 -0.52 -12.87 3.77
C PRO A 27 0.58 -12.01 3.13
N THR A 28 1.48 -11.50 3.95
CA THR A 28 2.69 -10.84 3.47
C THR A 28 3.57 -11.85 2.72
N PRO A 29 4.45 -11.39 1.80
CA PRO A 29 5.28 -12.29 0.99
C PRO A 29 6.05 -13.33 1.83
N TYR A 30 6.19 -14.54 1.27
CA TYR A 30 7.00 -15.65 1.81
C TYR A 30 6.52 -16.27 3.13
N ASN A 31 5.33 -15.95 3.63
CA ASN A 31 4.78 -16.56 4.84
C ASN A 31 3.25 -16.59 4.83
N ALA A 32 2.65 -17.14 5.88
CA ALA A 32 1.20 -17.10 6.12
C ALA A 32 0.84 -16.66 7.56
N LEU A 33 1.78 -15.98 8.21
CA LEU A 33 1.76 -15.62 9.63
C LEU A 33 1.45 -14.14 9.86
N LEU A 34 2.07 -13.23 9.10
CA LEU A 34 1.73 -11.81 9.11
C LEU A 34 0.82 -11.49 7.93
N TRP A 35 -0.36 -10.98 8.22
CA TRP A 35 -1.38 -10.64 7.24
C TRP A 35 -1.44 -9.15 7.02
N ARG A 36 -1.65 -8.74 5.77
CA ARG A 36 -1.91 -7.38 5.35
C ARG A 36 -3.40 -7.26 5.01
N ALA A 37 -4.05 -6.25 5.56
CA ALA A 37 -5.40 -5.84 5.15
C ALA A 37 -5.33 -4.56 4.33
N VAL A 38 -6.21 -4.44 3.33
CA VAL A 38 -6.53 -3.19 2.65
C VAL A 38 -8.03 -2.99 2.73
N VAL A 39 -8.42 -1.86 3.32
CA VAL A 39 -9.82 -1.49 3.55
C VAL A 39 -10.14 -0.30 2.65
N ASP A 40 -11.16 -0.43 1.82
CA ASP A 40 -11.66 0.65 0.97
C ASP A 40 -12.69 1.49 1.72
N ARG A 41 -12.40 2.78 1.89
CA ARG A 41 -13.25 3.75 2.58
C ARG A 41 -13.80 4.84 1.66
N GLY A 42 -13.95 4.55 0.38
CA GLY A 42 -14.45 5.49 -0.62
C GLY A 42 -13.30 6.24 -1.27
N ASP A 43 -12.79 7.31 -0.65
CA ASP A 43 -11.72 8.15 -1.23
C ASP A 43 -10.30 7.76 -0.80
N GLU A 44 -10.19 6.77 0.09
CA GLU A 44 -8.91 6.33 0.65
C GLU A 44 -8.90 4.83 0.94
N PHE A 45 -7.69 4.27 1.00
CA PHE A 45 -7.43 2.93 1.47
C PHE A 45 -6.70 2.96 2.81
N TRP A 46 -7.13 2.11 3.74
CA TRP A 46 -6.39 1.86 4.97
C TRP A 46 -5.64 0.55 4.85
N VAL A 47 -4.34 0.58 5.09
CA VAL A 47 -3.46 -0.59 5.05
C VAL A 47 -2.94 -0.89 6.45
N GLY A 48 -3.19 -2.10 6.93
CA GLY A 48 -2.81 -2.53 8.27
C GLY A 48 -2.23 -3.93 8.27
N TYR A 49 -1.53 -4.26 9.36
CA TYR A 49 -0.89 -5.56 9.53
C TYR A 49 -1.28 -6.20 10.86
N HIS A 50 -1.58 -7.49 10.80
CA HIS A 50 -1.94 -8.29 11.97
C HIS A 50 -1.31 -9.68 11.86
N SER A 51 -0.63 -10.11 12.92
CA SER A 51 0.00 -11.43 13.03
C SER A 51 -0.97 -12.42 13.64
N VAL A 52 -0.96 -13.67 13.17
CA VAL A 52 -1.79 -14.75 13.74
C VAL A 52 -1.45 -15.07 15.20
N PHE A 53 -0.33 -14.56 15.72
CA PHE A 53 0.06 -14.69 17.12
C PHE A 53 -0.43 -13.55 18.02
N GLU A 54 -0.98 -12.48 17.43
CA GLU A 54 -1.54 -11.36 18.18
C GLU A 54 -2.94 -11.70 18.69
N SER A 55 -3.30 -11.15 19.85
CA SER A 55 -4.67 -11.22 20.33
C SER A 55 -5.61 -10.52 19.35
N GLN A 56 -6.86 -10.97 19.32
CA GLN A 56 -7.89 -10.35 18.50
C GLN A 56 -8.12 -8.88 18.85
N ASP A 57 -7.97 -8.51 20.14
CA ASP A 57 -8.19 -7.14 20.62
C ASP A 57 -6.99 -6.21 20.40
N LYS A 58 -5.88 -6.72 19.84
CA LYS A 58 -4.68 -5.91 19.58
C LYS A 58 -5.01 -4.80 18.58
N PRO A 59 -4.78 -3.51 18.93
CA PRO A 59 -4.99 -2.41 18.01
C PRO A 59 -4.15 -2.55 16.75
N VAL A 60 -4.77 -2.29 15.60
CA VAL A 60 -4.10 -2.26 14.29
C VAL A 60 -3.73 -0.83 13.97
N ARG A 61 -2.46 -0.60 13.63
CA ARG A 61 -1.98 0.66 13.08
C ARG A 61 -2.29 0.72 11.58
N TRP A 62 -3.08 1.70 11.15
CA TRP A 62 -3.56 1.82 9.77
C TRP A 62 -2.88 2.95 9.02
N THR A 63 -2.10 2.61 7.99
CA THR A 63 -1.54 3.59 7.05
C THR A 63 -2.60 3.99 6.03
N ILE A 64 -2.82 5.29 5.87
CA ILE A 64 -3.87 5.84 5.00
C ILE A 64 -3.26 6.23 3.66
N TYR A 65 -3.83 5.71 2.57
CA TYR A 65 -3.48 6.01 1.19
C TYR A 65 -4.67 6.65 0.48
N SER A 66 -4.64 7.96 0.24
CA SER A 66 -5.68 8.62 -0.56
C SER A 66 -5.64 8.12 -2.02
N LYS A 67 -6.82 7.82 -2.60
CA LYS A 67 -6.95 7.37 -3.98
C LYS A 67 -6.53 8.43 -4.99
N ASN A 68 -6.87 9.69 -4.70
CA ASN A 68 -6.47 10.86 -5.49
C ASN A 68 -6.72 10.68 -7.01
N ALA A 69 -7.90 10.16 -7.38
CA ALA A 69 -8.26 9.89 -8.76
C ALA A 69 -8.11 11.11 -9.70
N ALA A 70 -8.33 12.32 -9.16
CA ALA A 70 -8.13 13.59 -9.87
C ALA A 70 -6.70 13.77 -10.41
N MET A 71 -5.69 13.13 -9.81
CA MET A 71 -4.28 13.22 -10.22
C MET A 71 -4.00 12.54 -11.57
N LEU A 72 -4.94 11.76 -12.10
CA LEU A 72 -4.85 11.25 -13.46
C LEU A 72 -5.01 12.36 -14.52
N GLY A 73 -5.68 13.47 -14.17
CA GLY A 73 -5.91 14.62 -15.04
C GLY A 73 -6.42 14.20 -16.43
N ASN A 74 -5.80 14.75 -17.48
CA ASN A 74 -6.14 14.45 -18.87
C ASN A 74 -5.93 12.97 -19.26
N SER A 75 -5.19 12.21 -18.46
CA SER A 75 -4.99 10.77 -18.70
C SER A 75 -6.20 9.94 -18.29
N ALA A 76 -7.12 10.48 -17.47
CA ALA A 76 -8.25 9.72 -16.92
C ALA A 76 -9.12 9.06 -18.00
N SER A 77 -9.27 9.69 -19.17
CA SER A 77 -10.10 9.20 -20.27
C SER A 77 -9.37 8.29 -21.26
N THR A 78 -8.05 8.09 -21.10
CA THR A 78 -7.25 7.29 -22.04
C THR A 78 -7.57 5.80 -21.92
N ARG A 79 -7.28 5.05 -23.00
CA ARG A 79 -7.48 3.59 -23.04
C ARG A 79 -6.64 2.88 -21.98
N GLU A 80 -5.42 3.36 -21.73
CA GLU A 80 -4.49 2.78 -20.77
C GLU A 80 -5.05 2.88 -19.35
N VAL A 81 -5.52 4.06 -18.95
CA VAL A 81 -6.12 4.24 -17.62
C VAL A 81 -7.39 3.43 -17.48
N LYS A 82 -8.30 3.44 -18.46
CA LYS A 82 -9.52 2.62 -18.42
C LYS A 82 -9.20 1.12 -18.28
N THR A 83 -8.17 0.64 -18.98
CA THR A 83 -7.69 -0.75 -18.85
C THR A 83 -7.19 -1.01 -17.44
N LEU A 84 -6.35 -0.13 -16.88
CA LEU A 84 -5.84 -0.28 -15.53
C LEU A 84 -6.94 -0.22 -14.47
N THR A 85 -7.88 0.71 -14.57
CA THR A 85 -9.03 0.82 -13.64
C THR A 85 -9.84 -0.47 -13.63
N ARG A 86 -10.09 -1.09 -14.80
CA ARG A 86 -10.75 -2.39 -14.88
C ARG A 86 -9.88 -3.52 -14.33
N PHE A 87 -8.59 -3.55 -14.67
CA PHE A 87 -7.66 -4.58 -14.21
C PHE A 87 -7.51 -4.60 -12.69
N THR A 88 -7.42 -3.40 -12.09
CA THR A 88 -7.30 -3.19 -10.65
C THR A 88 -8.61 -3.33 -9.91
N ASP A 89 -9.73 -3.44 -10.63
CA ASP A 89 -11.08 -3.50 -10.05
C ASP A 89 -11.34 -2.33 -9.08
N GLY A 90 -10.86 -1.13 -9.44
CA GLY A 90 -10.97 0.06 -8.60
C GLY A 90 -9.96 0.15 -7.43
N TRP A 91 -9.16 -0.89 -7.17
CA TRP A 91 -8.17 -0.92 -6.09
C TRP A 91 -6.86 -0.21 -6.46
N TRP A 92 -6.93 1.06 -6.81
CA TRP A 92 -5.76 1.82 -7.21
C TRP A 92 -5.72 3.22 -6.59
N ILE A 93 -4.50 3.71 -6.44
CA ILE A 93 -4.22 5.10 -6.08
C ILE A 93 -3.47 5.77 -7.23
N ALA A 94 -3.65 7.09 -7.40
CA ALA A 94 -2.93 7.87 -8.39
C ALA A 94 -2.19 9.04 -7.79
N ARG A 95 -1.11 9.43 -8.46
CA ARG A 95 -0.32 10.64 -8.17
C ARG A 95 0.13 11.27 -9.48
N THR A 96 0.37 12.58 -9.46
CA THR A 96 1.06 13.24 -10.57
C THR A 96 2.52 12.81 -10.59
N ASN A 97 3.10 12.67 -11.78
CA ASN A 97 4.53 12.52 -11.94
C ASN A 97 5.05 13.53 -12.98
N ALA A 98 6.37 13.69 -13.09
CA ALA A 98 6.98 14.71 -13.95
C ALA A 98 6.58 14.66 -15.43
N LYS A 99 6.01 13.54 -15.91
CA LYS A 99 5.70 13.30 -17.33
C LYS A 99 4.23 12.90 -17.55
N GLY A 100 3.36 13.10 -16.57
CA GLY A 100 1.96 12.66 -16.61
C GLY A 100 1.48 12.18 -15.25
N ALA A 101 1.01 10.94 -15.19
CA ALA A 101 0.44 10.36 -13.98
C ALA A 101 1.13 9.06 -13.58
N TRP A 102 0.95 8.68 -12.34
CA TRP A 102 1.38 7.41 -11.77
C TRP A 102 0.15 6.72 -11.18
N LEU A 103 0.03 5.41 -11.39
CA LEU A 103 -1.04 4.59 -10.84
C LEU A 103 -0.43 3.37 -10.16
N GLY A 104 -0.82 3.11 -8.92
CA GLY A 104 -0.41 1.94 -8.15
C GLY A 104 -1.60 1.07 -7.75
N ASP A 105 -1.47 -0.25 -7.90
CA ASP A 105 -2.47 -1.24 -7.49
C ASP A 105 -2.26 -1.59 -6.01
N MET A 106 -3.28 -1.36 -5.18
CA MET A 106 -3.25 -1.60 -3.75
C MET A 106 -3.44 -3.05 -3.36
N ARG A 107 -3.89 -3.91 -4.29
CA ARG A 107 -3.95 -5.37 -4.11
C ARG A 107 -2.56 -5.96 -4.01
N ALA A 108 -1.62 -5.38 -4.74
CA ALA A 108 -0.22 -5.78 -4.64
C ALA A 108 0.37 -5.28 -3.32
N PRO A 109 1.27 -6.07 -2.71
CA PRO A 109 2.01 -5.60 -1.55
C PRO A 109 2.99 -4.49 -1.92
N GLU A 110 3.47 -3.80 -0.90
CA GLU A 110 4.55 -2.85 -0.95
C GLU A 110 5.90 -3.49 -0.60
N SER A 111 6.94 -3.09 -1.33
CA SER A 111 8.30 -3.14 -0.79
C SER A 111 8.44 -2.04 0.25
N ARG A 112 8.86 -2.40 1.46
CA ARG A 112 9.11 -1.47 2.56
C ARG A 112 10.61 -1.31 2.75
N ILE A 113 11.10 -0.07 2.74
CA ILE A 113 12.53 0.25 2.89
C ILE A 113 12.73 1.27 4.00
N TRP A 114 13.52 0.89 5.00
CA TRP A 114 13.92 1.76 6.11
C TRP A 114 15.26 2.44 5.82
N GLY A 115 15.52 3.56 6.51
CA GLY A 115 16.84 4.20 6.51
C GLY A 115 17.04 5.30 5.45
N SER A 116 16.15 5.47 4.47
CA SER A 116 16.23 6.61 3.54
C SER A 116 15.97 7.95 4.23
N LYS A 117 15.24 7.95 5.36
CA LYS A 117 15.14 9.03 6.33
C LYS A 117 14.97 8.43 7.72
N LYS A 118 15.65 8.97 8.74
CA LYS A 118 15.57 8.49 10.12
C LYS A 118 14.11 8.46 10.60
N GLY A 119 13.69 7.34 11.19
CA GLY A 119 12.34 7.14 11.73
C GLY A 119 11.24 6.97 10.67
N MET A 120 11.61 6.77 9.39
CA MET A 120 10.66 6.64 8.28
C MET A 120 10.81 5.30 7.57
N VAL A 121 9.72 4.85 6.96
CA VAL A 121 9.69 3.71 6.05
C VAL A 121 9.08 4.12 4.72
N ASP A 122 9.79 3.87 3.63
CA ASP A 122 9.31 4.09 2.28
C ASP A 122 8.51 2.87 1.82
N SER A 123 7.23 3.07 1.56
CA SER A 123 6.33 2.13 0.90
C SER A 123 6.41 2.34 -0.61
N ARG A 124 6.87 1.31 -1.34
CA ARG A 124 6.92 1.28 -2.80
C ARG A 124 6.04 0.15 -3.31
N LEU A 125 4.91 0.47 -3.94
CA LEU A 125 3.99 -0.56 -4.45
C LEU A 125 4.68 -1.44 -5.50
N LEU A 126 4.57 -2.76 -5.35
CA LEU A 126 5.20 -3.73 -6.26
C LEU A 126 4.54 -3.79 -7.64
N LEU A 127 3.32 -3.27 -7.75
CA LEU A 127 2.58 -3.20 -8.99
C LEU A 127 2.10 -1.77 -9.22
N ALA A 128 2.89 -1.03 -9.98
CA ALA A 128 2.60 0.36 -10.33
C ALA A 128 3.08 0.69 -11.75
N TRP A 129 2.53 1.76 -12.31
CA TRP A 129 2.82 2.21 -13.66
C TRP A 129 2.97 3.72 -13.74
N SER A 130 3.88 4.17 -14.59
CA SER A 130 3.92 5.53 -15.11
C SER A 130 3.08 5.62 -16.37
N ILE A 131 2.23 6.64 -16.42
CA ILE A 131 1.37 6.99 -17.54
C ILE A 131 1.90 8.27 -18.18
N HIS A 132 2.24 8.19 -19.46
CA HIS A 132 2.80 9.28 -20.26
C HIS A 132 1.85 9.57 -21.42
N PRO A 133 0.84 10.46 -21.24
CA PRO A 133 -0.20 10.65 -22.25
C PRO A 133 0.31 11.29 -23.56
N THR A 134 1.43 12.03 -23.49
CA THR A 134 1.96 12.81 -24.62
C THR A 134 2.84 12.02 -25.58
N VAL A 135 3.35 10.84 -25.19
CA VAL A 135 4.20 10.03 -26.07
C VAL A 135 3.38 9.23 -27.09
N LYS A 136 3.91 9.07 -28.31
CA LYS A 136 3.22 8.39 -29.42
C LYS A 136 3.12 6.87 -29.23
N LYS A 137 4.08 6.26 -28.53
CA LYS A 137 4.15 4.82 -28.23
C LYS A 137 4.54 4.65 -26.76
N ASP A 138 4.21 3.49 -26.18
CA ASP A 138 4.57 3.12 -24.81
C ASP A 138 4.11 4.13 -23.74
N ARG A 139 2.83 4.51 -23.82
CA ARG A 139 2.20 5.45 -22.88
C ARG A 139 2.06 4.89 -21.47
N LEU A 140 2.30 3.59 -21.29
CA LEU A 140 2.14 2.89 -20.02
C LEU A 140 3.38 2.05 -19.73
N ARG A 141 4.19 2.51 -18.77
CA ARG A 141 5.41 1.81 -18.37
C ARG A 141 5.28 1.27 -16.95
N ARG A 142 5.45 -0.04 -16.78
CA ARG A 142 5.51 -0.66 -15.45
C ARG A 142 6.76 -0.17 -14.70
N ILE A 143 6.57 0.17 -13.43
CA ILE A 143 7.65 0.49 -12.50
C ILE A 143 7.95 -0.75 -11.67
N PHE A 144 9.22 -1.11 -11.61
CA PHE A 144 9.71 -2.13 -10.69
C PHE A 144 10.39 -1.41 -9.54
N PRO A 145 9.91 -1.56 -8.30
CA PRO A 145 10.58 -0.97 -7.17
C PRO A 145 11.92 -1.63 -6.96
N ASP A 146 12.86 -0.83 -6.52
CA ASP A 146 14.16 -1.29 -6.11
C ASP A 146 14.03 -2.26 -4.91
N GLN A 147 14.71 -3.40 -5.00
CA GLN A 147 14.74 -4.41 -3.94
C GLN A 147 16.05 -4.40 -3.15
N ARG A 148 16.83 -3.33 -3.25
CA ARG A 148 17.93 -3.07 -2.29
C ARG A 148 17.40 -3.22 -0.85
N ASN A 149 18.20 -3.87 -0.01
CA ASN A 149 17.91 -4.17 1.41
C ASN A 149 16.83 -5.23 1.67
N ALA A 150 16.68 -6.22 0.79
CA ALA A 150 15.80 -7.38 1.03
C ALA A 150 16.05 -8.09 2.37
N SER A 151 17.30 -8.14 2.86
CA SER A 151 17.63 -8.73 4.16
C SER A 151 17.02 -7.96 5.34
N ASP A 152 17.12 -6.63 5.35
CA ASP A 152 16.52 -5.77 6.39
C ASP A 152 14.99 -5.92 6.38
N TYR A 153 14.38 -5.98 5.20
CA TYR A 153 12.94 -6.27 5.07
C TYR A 153 12.57 -7.61 5.70
N LEU A 154 13.30 -8.69 5.37
CA LEU A 154 13.01 -10.03 5.91
C LEU A 154 13.24 -10.10 7.43
N GLN A 155 14.28 -9.43 7.93
CA GLN A 155 14.54 -9.36 9.38
C GLN A 155 13.40 -8.65 10.12
N ARG A 156 12.96 -7.49 9.62
CA ARG A 156 11.84 -6.74 10.20
C ARG A 156 10.51 -7.48 10.05
N LEU A 157 10.32 -8.20 8.95
CA LEU A 157 9.16 -9.06 8.75
C LEU A 157 9.10 -10.14 9.84
N ALA A 158 10.21 -10.85 10.08
CA ALA A 158 10.30 -11.88 11.12
C ALA A 158 10.04 -11.29 12.52
N GLN A 159 10.62 -10.13 12.82
CA GLN A 159 10.38 -9.41 14.07
C GLN A 159 8.90 -8.99 14.22
N ARG A 160 8.29 -8.46 13.15
CA ARG A 160 6.87 -8.10 13.15
C ARG A 160 5.96 -9.31 13.36
N ILE A 161 6.28 -10.46 12.76
CA ILE A 161 5.52 -11.71 12.94
C ILE A 161 5.43 -12.07 14.43
N ILE A 162 6.53 -11.98 15.18
CA ILE A 162 6.57 -12.34 16.61
C ILE A 162 6.11 -11.20 17.55
N GLY A 163 5.55 -10.11 17.01
CA GLY A 163 4.97 -9.02 17.80
C GLY A 163 5.88 -7.81 18.06
N ASN A 164 7.08 -7.75 17.47
CA ASN A 164 7.92 -6.55 17.55
C ASN A 164 7.47 -5.50 16.50
N HIS A 165 6.51 -4.67 16.88
CA HIS A 165 5.93 -3.64 16.03
C HIS A 165 6.92 -2.54 15.64
N GLU A 166 7.75 -2.07 16.57
CA GLU A 166 8.64 -0.93 16.34
C GLU A 166 9.61 -1.17 15.17
N SER A 167 10.04 -2.41 14.99
CA SER A 167 10.88 -2.80 13.86
C SER A 167 10.22 -2.58 12.49
N TRP A 168 8.90 -2.57 12.44
CA TRP A 168 8.10 -2.47 11.22
C TRP A 168 7.43 -1.11 11.07
N GLU A 169 6.82 -0.60 12.15
CA GLU A 169 5.90 0.53 12.20
C GLU A 169 6.58 1.90 12.33
N ALA A 170 7.54 2.20 11.44
CA ALA A 170 8.05 3.55 11.28
C ALA A 170 7.02 4.47 10.59
N ASN A 171 7.27 5.78 10.57
CA ASN A 171 6.39 6.73 9.89
C ASN A 171 6.40 6.48 8.36
N PRO A 172 5.24 6.13 7.76
CA PRO A 172 5.20 5.68 6.38
C PRO A 172 5.25 6.83 5.39
N ARG A 173 5.90 6.59 4.26
CA ARG A 173 5.92 7.47 3.11
C ARG A 173 5.65 6.69 1.84
N LEU A 174 4.80 7.21 0.96
CA LEU A 174 4.67 6.68 -0.40
C LEU A 174 5.88 7.11 -1.22
N ALA A 175 6.60 6.15 -1.78
CA ALA A 175 7.80 6.37 -2.57
C ALA A 175 7.76 5.58 -3.89
N GLY A 176 8.77 5.79 -4.74
CA GLY A 176 8.90 5.08 -6.03
C GLY A 176 8.12 5.73 -7.17
N ILE A 177 7.55 6.91 -6.95
CA ILE A 177 6.93 7.74 -7.99
C ILE A 177 8.04 8.51 -8.72
N ALA A 178 8.19 8.27 -10.02
CA ALA A 178 9.27 8.85 -10.80
C ALA A 178 9.19 10.39 -10.85
N GLY A 179 10.27 11.06 -10.42
CA GLY A 179 10.33 12.53 -10.41
C GLY A 179 9.55 13.19 -9.28
N SER A 180 9.22 12.45 -8.22
CA SER A 180 8.54 12.99 -7.03
C SER A 180 9.28 12.55 -5.76
N LEU A 181 9.32 13.44 -4.77
CA LEU A 181 9.83 13.11 -3.44
C LEU A 181 8.85 12.16 -2.73
N PRO A 182 9.32 11.34 -1.78
CA PRO A 182 8.43 10.53 -0.96
C PRO A 182 7.41 11.40 -0.22
N GLU A 183 6.13 11.04 -0.34
CA GLU A 183 4.98 11.70 0.27
C GLU A 183 4.69 11.08 1.63
N PHE A 184 4.43 11.90 2.66
CA PHE A 184 4.02 11.37 3.96
C PHE A 184 2.62 10.77 3.89
N LEU A 185 2.45 9.61 4.51
CA LEU A 185 1.16 8.96 4.66
C LEU A 185 0.66 9.16 6.08
N ALA A 186 -0.60 9.56 6.21
CA ALA A 186 -1.25 9.67 7.51
C ALA A 186 -1.40 8.28 8.13
N VAL A 187 -1.42 8.23 9.47
CA VAL A 187 -1.58 6.98 10.18
C VAL A 187 -2.57 7.15 11.32
N GLU A 188 -3.42 6.14 11.45
CA GLU A 188 -4.43 6.02 12.49
C GLU A 188 -4.03 4.90 13.46
N GLU A 189 -3.99 5.19 14.76
CA GLU A 189 -3.52 4.28 15.83
C GLU A 189 -4.60 3.89 16.82
#